data_AF-F0SP19-F1
#
_entry.id   AF-F0SP19-F1
#
_cell.length_a   1.000
_cell.length_b   1.000
_cell.length_c   1.000
_cell.angle_alpha   90.00
_cell.angle_beta   90.00
_cell.angle_gamma   90.00
#
_symmetry.space_group_name_H-M   'P 1'
#
loop_
_entity.id
_entity.type
_entity.pdbx_description
1 polymer ?
#
loop_
_entity_poly.entity_id
_entity_poly.type
_entity_poly.pdbx_seq_one_letter_code
_entity_poly.pdbx_strand_id
1 'polypeptide(L)'
;MSWITENPWPLVVICGAVATFFLMQGMRTGAARSWGLAVLFVVAAVGVYIVEQSIVTPAEEISAEVHELLAACKAGNAEEAVGFISNNNLLLKTAIGGGLAIVDIHDDVNISDLSVRMVAENSRGISHFRANGTVSVRSASYERHVATRWEVTWQLEGEEWKIISIQRLNPITGDEMEMMKRSET
;
A
#
# COMPACT_ATOMS: atom_id res chain seq x y z
N MET A 1 11.14 15.21 -17.14
CA MET A 1 9.78 15.12 -16.57
C MET A 1 9.52 16.38 -15.77
N SER A 2 8.36 17.01 -15.95
CA SER A 2 8.05 18.34 -15.43
C SER A 2 7.65 18.27 -13.95
N TRP A 3 8.38 19.01 -13.10
CA TRP A 3 8.18 19.21 -11.65
C TRP A 3 6.74 19.51 -11.18
N ILE A 4 5.83 19.83 -12.09
CA ILE A 4 4.42 20.21 -11.83
C ILE A 4 3.52 19.00 -11.57
N THR A 5 3.87 17.79 -12.03
CA THR A 5 3.01 16.60 -11.88
C THR A 5 3.41 15.68 -10.74
N GLU A 6 4.52 15.96 -10.06
CA GLU A 6 5.07 15.10 -9.00
C GLU A 6 4.88 15.73 -7.61
N ASN A 7 4.51 17.01 -7.57
CA ASN A 7 4.20 17.73 -6.34
C ASN A 7 3.09 18.75 -6.63
N PRO A 8 1.91 18.65 -5.98
CA PRO A 8 0.78 19.54 -6.24
C PRO A 8 0.84 20.89 -5.54
N TRP A 9 1.69 21.01 -4.51
CA TRP A 9 1.80 22.22 -3.70
C TRP A 9 2.14 23.48 -4.51
N PRO A 10 3.02 23.46 -5.52
CA PRO A 10 3.30 24.62 -6.36
C PRO A 10 2.03 25.16 -7.03
N LEU A 11 1.18 24.28 -7.58
CA LEU A 11 0.00 24.70 -8.32
C LEU A 11 -1.08 25.24 -7.39
N VAL A 12 -1.31 24.58 -6.24
CA VAL A 12 -2.22 25.06 -5.19
C VAL A 12 -1.76 26.42 -4.65
N VAL A 13 -0.47 26.60 -4.40
CA VAL A 13 0.11 27.87 -3.91
C VAL A 13 -0.03 28.98 -4.96
N ILE A 14 0.23 28.70 -6.25
CA ILE A 14 0.05 29.67 -7.33
C ILE A 14 -1.42 30.10 -7.42
N CYS A 15 -2.36 29.15 -7.46
CA CYS A 15 -3.79 29.47 -7.50
C CYS A 15 -4.23 30.26 -6.26
N GLY A 16 -3.74 29.91 -5.07
CA GLY A 16 -4.03 30.64 -3.82
C GLY A 16 -3.46 32.06 -3.81
N ALA A 17 -2.24 32.26 -4.31
CA ALA A 17 -1.62 33.59 -4.42
C ALA A 17 -2.38 34.49 -5.39
N VAL A 18 -2.77 33.96 -6.56
CA VAL A 18 -3.56 34.69 -7.56
C VAL A 18 -4.96 35.01 -7.03
N ALA A 19 -5.60 34.07 -6.35
CA ALA A 19 -6.89 34.31 -5.68
C ALA A 19 -6.79 35.45 -4.67
N THR A 20 -5.76 35.43 -3.82
CA THR A 20 -5.52 36.46 -2.80
C THR A 20 -5.30 37.83 -3.43
N PHE A 21 -4.53 37.91 -4.53
CA PHE A 21 -4.31 39.15 -5.28
C PHE A 21 -5.62 39.74 -5.81
N PHE A 22 -6.46 38.93 -6.46
CA PHE A 22 -7.75 39.40 -6.98
C PHE A 22 -8.73 39.78 -5.87
N LEU A 23 -8.68 39.10 -4.73
CA LEU A 23 -9.50 39.43 -3.55
C LEU A 23 -9.11 40.80 -2.99
N MET A 24 -7.80 41.06 -2.80
CA MET A 24 -7.29 42.38 -2.37
C MET A 24 -7.65 43.48 -3.38
N GLN A 25 -7.54 43.19 -4.68
CA GLN A 25 -7.92 44.15 -5.72
C GLN A 25 -9.44 44.44 -5.70
N GLY A 26 -10.27 43.42 -5.48
CA GLY A 26 -11.72 43.55 -5.34
C GLY A 26 -12.14 44.38 -4.13
N MET A 27 -11.46 44.22 -3.00
CA MET A 27 -11.68 45.05 -1.81
C MET A 27 -11.33 46.53 -2.04
N ARG A 28 -10.33 46.82 -2.89
CA ARG A 28 -9.90 48.20 -3.20
C ARG A 28 -10.76 48.89 -4.25
N THR A 29 -11.19 48.15 -5.28
CA THR A 29 -11.84 48.72 -6.47
C THR A 29 -13.35 48.54 -6.49
N GLY A 30 -13.91 47.66 -5.66
CA GLY A 30 -15.34 47.33 -5.65
C GLY A 30 -15.83 46.63 -6.93
N ALA A 31 -14.93 46.26 -7.85
CA ALA A 31 -15.31 45.65 -9.12
C ALA A 31 -15.82 44.22 -8.90
N ALA A 32 -17.05 43.94 -9.32
CA ALA A 32 -17.62 42.59 -9.23
C ALA A 32 -16.79 41.53 -9.98
N ARG A 33 -16.07 41.94 -11.03
CA ARG A 33 -15.22 41.06 -11.84
C ARG A 33 -14.04 40.47 -11.05
N SER A 34 -13.41 41.23 -10.17
CA SER A 34 -12.27 40.74 -9.38
C SER A 34 -12.71 39.75 -8.30
N TRP A 35 -13.90 39.92 -7.73
CA TRP A 35 -14.51 38.92 -6.85
C TRP A 35 -14.79 37.60 -7.58
N GLY A 36 -15.37 37.66 -8.79
CA GLY A 36 -15.60 36.47 -9.61
C GLY A 36 -14.32 35.71 -9.94
N LEU A 37 -13.24 36.41 -10.27
CA LEU A 37 -11.93 35.80 -10.52
C LEU A 37 -11.32 35.20 -9.25
N ALA A 38 -11.41 35.87 -8.10
CA ALA A 38 -10.93 35.33 -6.83
C ALA A 38 -11.62 34.01 -6.48
N VAL A 39 -12.95 33.95 -6.60
CA VAL A 39 -13.73 32.71 -6.37
C VAL A 39 -13.32 31.62 -7.36
N LEU A 40 -13.16 31.94 -8.64
CA LEU A 40 -12.74 30.98 -9.65
C LEU A 40 -11.38 30.32 -9.30
N PHE A 41 -10.39 31.11 -8.89
CA PHE A 41 -9.08 30.58 -8.52
C PHE A 41 -9.09 29.77 -7.22
N VAL A 42 -9.96 30.11 -6.26
CA VAL A 42 -10.18 29.28 -5.07
C VAL A 42 -10.78 27.93 -5.47
N VAL A 43 -11.83 27.93 -6.30
CA VAL A 43 -12.45 26.69 -6.79
C VAL A 43 -11.45 25.85 -7.57
N ALA A 44 -10.61 26.47 -8.41
CA ALA A 44 -9.56 25.77 -9.14
C ALA A 44 -8.51 25.14 -8.20
N ALA A 45 -8.08 25.85 -7.15
CA ALA A 45 -7.15 25.32 -6.16
C ALA A 45 -7.74 24.10 -5.42
N VAL A 46 -9.01 24.19 -5.01
CA VAL A 46 -9.75 23.08 -4.39
C VAL A 46 -9.89 21.91 -5.36
N GLY A 47 -10.21 22.17 -6.62
CA GLY A 47 -10.32 21.13 -7.65
C GLY A 47 -9.01 20.38 -7.87
N VAL A 48 -7.89 21.10 -7.97
CA VAL A 48 -6.55 20.49 -8.10
C VAL A 48 -6.23 19.63 -6.88
N TYR A 49 -6.52 20.13 -5.67
CA TYR A 49 -6.31 19.37 -4.44
C TYR A 49 -7.12 18.07 -4.40
N ILE A 50 -8.39 18.11 -4.83
CA ILE A 50 -9.25 16.91 -4.88
C ILE A 50 -8.75 15.90 -5.93
N VAL A 51 -8.34 16.38 -7.11
CA VAL A 51 -7.81 15.51 -8.17
C VAL A 51 -6.56 14.79 -7.69
N GLU A 52 -5.66 15.49 -6.99
CA GLU A 52 -4.45 14.91 -6.42
C GLU A 52 -4.74 13.89 -5.33
N GLN A 53 -5.71 14.17 -4.44
CA GLN A 53 -6.18 13.18 -3.47
C GLN A 53 -6.83 11.95 -4.13
N SER A 54 -7.20 12.04 -5.41
CA SER A 54 -7.78 10.93 -6.17
C SER A 54 -6.74 10.12 -6.94
N ILE A 55 -5.48 10.56 -6.99
CA ILE A 55 -4.39 9.79 -7.60
C ILE A 55 -3.89 8.79 -6.57
N VAL A 56 -4.28 7.52 -6.72
CA VAL A 56 -3.70 6.43 -5.93
C VAL A 56 -2.25 6.27 -6.35
N THR A 57 -1.34 6.35 -5.38
CA THR A 57 0.07 6.13 -5.65
C THR A 57 0.36 4.63 -5.74
N PRO A 58 1.35 4.20 -6.55
CA PRO A 58 1.74 2.78 -6.62
C PRO A 58 2.07 2.15 -5.25
N ALA A 59 2.56 2.95 -4.31
CA ALA A 59 2.83 2.50 -2.94
C ALA A 59 1.55 2.24 -2.14
N GLU A 60 0.49 3.03 -2.37
CA GLU A 60 -0.83 2.81 -1.77
C GLU A 60 -1.53 1.60 -2.37
N GLU A 61 -1.40 1.37 -3.69
CA GLU A 61 -1.89 0.14 -4.33
C GLU A 61 -1.26 -1.09 -3.67
N ILE A 62 0.06 -1.16 -3.58
CA ILE A 62 0.75 -2.27 -2.90
C ILE A 62 0.30 -2.40 -1.43
N SER A 63 0.05 -1.28 -0.75
CA SER A 63 -0.41 -1.33 0.64
C SER A 63 -1.80 -1.95 0.75
N ALA A 64 -2.70 -1.63 -0.18
CA ALA A 64 -4.03 -2.24 -0.28
C ALA A 64 -3.91 -3.75 -0.61
N GLU A 65 -3.07 -4.11 -1.59
CA GLU A 65 -2.81 -5.50 -1.98
C GLU A 65 -2.31 -6.37 -0.81
N VAL A 66 -1.46 -5.82 0.07
CA VAL A 66 -1.02 -6.52 1.31
C VAL A 66 -2.22 -6.83 2.22
N HIS A 67 -3.17 -5.90 2.36
CA HIS A 67 -4.36 -6.10 3.18
C HIS A 67 -5.36 -7.06 2.53
N GLU A 68 -5.54 -6.98 1.22
CA GLU A 68 -6.39 -7.91 0.46
C GLU A 68 -5.84 -9.33 0.48
N LEU A 69 -4.52 -9.50 0.35
CA LEU A 69 -3.86 -10.79 0.54
C LEU A 69 -4.13 -11.36 1.95
N LEU A 70 -4.05 -10.54 3.01
CA LEU A 70 -4.39 -10.98 4.35
C LEU A 70 -5.87 -11.39 4.46
N ALA A 71 -6.78 -10.63 3.84
CA ALA A 71 -8.20 -10.96 3.83
C ALA A 71 -8.47 -12.30 3.14
N ALA A 72 -7.85 -12.54 1.97
CA ALA A 72 -7.94 -13.83 1.27
C ALA A 72 -7.38 -14.99 2.11
N CYS A 73 -6.25 -14.75 2.81
CA CYS A 73 -5.66 -15.72 3.73
C CYS A 73 -6.57 -16.05 4.91
N LYS A 74 -7.22 -15.04 5.53
CA LYS A 74 -8.20 -15.22 6.62
C LYS A 74 -9.44 -15.98 6.16
N ALA A 75 -9.92 -15.68 4.94
CA ALA A 75 -11.03 -16.39 4.33
C ALA A 75 -10.70 -17.86 3.97
N GLY A 76 -9.42 -18.26 4.08
CA GLY A 76 -8.96 -19.59 3.64
C GLY A 76 -9.07 -19.78 2.13
N ASN A 77 -9.20 -18.69 1.35
CA ASN A 77 -9.35 -18.75 -0.10
C ASN A 77 -7.97 -18.87 -0.76
N ALA A 78 -7.48 -20.10 -0.87
CA ALA A 78 -6.18 -20.39 -1.44
C ALA A 78 -6.08 -19.96 -2.92
N GLU A 79 -7.17 -20.01 -3.69
CA GLU A 79 -7.17 -19.60 -5.09
C GLU A 79 -6.90 -18.10 -5.23
N GLU A 80 -7.60 -17.29 -4.44
CA GLU A 80 -7.44 -15.84 -4.39
C GLU A 80 -6.05 -15.45 -3.86
N ALA A 81 -5.60 -16.06 -2.75
CA ALA A 81 -4.27 -15.80 -2.19
C ALA A 81 -3.12 -16.14 -3.18
N VAL A 82 -3.28 -17.21 -3.96
CA VAL A 82 -2.34 -17.60 -5.02
C VAL A 82 -2.38 -16.64 -6.22
N GLY A 83 -3.52 -15.96 -6.43
CA GLY A 83 -3.71 -14.93 -7.45
C GLY A 83 -2.79 -13.71 -7.28
N PHE A 84 -2.41 -13.36 -6.05
CA PHE A 84 -1.45 -12.29 -5.76
C PHE A 84 -0.01 -12.64 -6.16
N ILE A 85 0.28 -13.91 -6.45
CA ILE A 85 1.64 -14.38 -6.78
C ILE A 85 1.87 -14.35 -8.28
N SER A 86 3.07 -13.92 -8.69
CA SER A 86 3.50 -13.93 -10.08
C SER A 86 3.29 -15.29 -10.73
N ASN A 87 2.82 -15.29 -11.99
CA ASN A 87 2.60 -16.50 -12.76
C ASN A 87 3.88 -17.32 -13.00
N ASN A 88 5.03 -16.66 -12.91
CA ASN A 88 6.33 -17.30 -13.09
C ASN A 88 6.87 -17.97 -11.82
N ASN A 89 6.24 -17.78 -10.65
CA ASN A 89 6.71 -18.33 -9.38
C ASN A 89 5.83 -19.49 -8.86
N LEU A 90 5.88 -20.62 -9.56
CA LEU A 90 5.10 -21.82 -9.22
C LEU A 90 5.42 -22.38 -7.82
N LEU A 91 6.68 -22.27 -7.38
CA LEU A 91 7.12 -22.77 -6.08
C LEU A 91 6.41 -22.00 -4.96
N LEU A 92 6.35 -20.67 -5.05
CA LEU A 92 5.68 -19.83 -4.06
C LEU A 92 4.17 -20.07 -4.04
N LYS A 93 3.55 -20.22 -5.22
CA LYS A 93 2.12 -20.59 -5.34
C LYS A 93 1.82 -21.91 -4.61
N THR A 94 2.67 -22.91 -4.81
CA THR A 94 2.53 -24.23 -4.18
C THR A 94 2.73 -24.15 -2.67
N ALA A 95 3.70 -23.35 -2.20
CA ALA A 95 3.97 -23.17 -0.77
C ALA A 95 2.81 -22.48 -0.05
N ILE A 96 2.22 -21.43 -0.64
CA ILE A 96 1.06 -20.72 -0.06
C ILE A 96 -0.18 -21.60 -0.08
N GLY A 97 -0.49 -22.25 -1.21
CA GLY A 97 -1.62 -23.15 -1.31
C GLY A 97 -1.53 -24.32 -0.32
N GLY A 98 -0.34 -24.91 -0.16
CA GLY A 98 -0.08 -25.95 0.84
C GLY A 98 -0.17 -25.43 2.27
N GLY A 99 0.34 -24.22 2.54
CA GLY A 99 0.28 -23.58 3.85
C GLY A 99 -1.15 -23.32 4.32
N LEU A 100 -1.99 -22.72 3.46
CA LEU A 100 -3.40 -22.44 3.74
C LEU A 100 -4.27 -23.71 3.85
N ALA A 101 -3.83 -24.83 3.28
CA ALA A 101 -4.52 -26.11 3.48
C ALA A 101 -4.31 -26.68 4.89
N ILE A 102 -3.24 -26.28 5.58
CA ILE A 102 -2.81 -26.84 6.87
C ILE A 102 -3.10 -25.86 8.02
N VAL A 103 -3.03 -24.55 7.76
CA VAL A 103 -3.13 -23.50 8.77
C VAL A 103 -4.42 -22.70 8.60
N ASP A 104 -5.13 -22.50 9.71
CA ASP A 104 -6.20 -21.52 9.83
C ASP A 104 -5.66 -20.25 10.47
N ILE A 105 -5.89 -19.12 9.81
CA ILE A 105 -5.52 -17.78 10.23
C ILE A 105 -6.77 -17.14 10.83
N HIS A 106 -6.70 -16.75 12.10
CA HIS A 106 -7.85 -16.19 12.81
C HIS A 106 -8.09 -14.72 12.45
N ASP A 107 -9.28 -14.23 12.77
CA ASP A 107 -9.69 -12.86 12.47
C ASP A 107 -8.88 -11.80 13.24
N ASP A 108 -8.25 -12.19 14.35
CA ASP A 108 -7.41 -11.32 15.18
C ASP A 108 -6.04 -10.99 14.54
N VAL A 109 -5.68 -11.65 13.43
CA VAL A 109 -4.44 -11.32 12.71
C VAL A 109 -4.52 -9.91 12.12
N ASN A 110 -3.58 -9.05 12.48
CA ASN A 110 -3.50 -7.70 11.97
C ASN A 110 -2.09 -7.37 11.43
N ILE A 111 -2.07 -6.49 10.44
CA ILE A 111 -0.84 -5.91 9.89
C ILE A 111 -0.52 -4.60 10.63
N SER A 112 0.72 -4.45 11.05
CA SER A 112 1.25 -3.22 11.64
C SER A 112 2.61 -2.87 11.05
N ASP A 113 3.05 -1.62 11.25
CA ASP A 113 4.34 -1.11 10.74
C ASP A 113 4.53 -1.33 9.22
N LEU A 114 3.44 -1.22 8.44
CA LEU A 114 3.49 -1.35 7.00
C LEU A 114 4.21 -0.14 6.39
N SER A 115 5.24 -0.42 5.61
CA SER A 115 5.97 0.57 4.82
C SER A 115 6.24 0.00 3.44
N VAL A 116 6.04 0.81 2.41
CA VAL A 116 6.29 0.43 1.03
C VAL A 116 7.34 1.36 0.44
N ARG A 117 8.33 0.76 -0.22
CA ARG A 117 9.38 1.48 -0.95
C ARG A 117 9.29 1.10 -2.43
N MET A 118 9.07 2.09 -3.27
CA MET A 118 9.12 1.91 -4.72
C MET A 118 10.57 1.87 -5.21
N VAL A 119 10.86 0.99 -6.15
CA VAL A 119 12.16 0.82 -6.81
C VAL A 119 11.95 0.57 -8.32
N ALA A 120 13.02 0.63 -9.10
CA ALA A 120 12.98 0.40 -10.55
C ALA A 120 11.89 1.23 -11.28
N GLU A 121 11.96 2.56 -11.16
CA GLU A 121 11.03 3.49 -11.84
C GLU A 121 9.55 3.18 -11.57
N ASN A 122 9.19 2.83 -10.32
CA ASN A 122 7.83 2.47 -9.90
C ASN A 122 7.25 1.20 -10.55
N SER A 123 8.08 0.34 -11.16
CA SER A 123 7.65 -0.98 -11.67
C SER A 123 7.85 -2.12 -10.66
N ARG A 124 8.50 -1.84 -9.53
CA ARG A 124 8.76 -2.78 -8.44
C ARG A 124 8.59 -2.08 -7.10
N GLY A 125 8.02 -2.79 -6.13
CA GLY A 125 7.87 -2.28 -4.77
C GLY A 125 8.31 -3.30 -3.75
N ILE A 126 8.86 -2.83 -2.64
CA ILE A 126 9.24 -3.66 -1.50
C ILE A 126 8.40 -3.20 -0.32
N SER A 127 7.54 -4.09 0.18
CA SER A 127 6.75 -3.83 1.38
C SER A 127 7.38 -4.53 2.58
N HIS A 128 7.54 -3.80 3.67
CA HIS A 128 7.89 -4.38 4.97
C HIS A 128 6.73 -4.18 5.92
N PHE A 129 6.36 -5.24 6.65
CA PHE A 129 5.31 -5.17 7.64
C PHE A 129 5.46 -6.23 8.72
N ARG A 130 4.71 -6.07 9.80
CA ARG A 130 4.55 -7.07 10.86
C ARG A 130 3.15 -7.63 10.80
N ALA A 131 3.02 -8.94 10.95
CA ALA A 131 1.75 -9.61 11.10
C ALA A 131 1.71 -10.25 12.49
N ASN A 132 0.72 -9.86 13.28
CA ASN A 132 0.53 -10.34 14.65
C ASN A 132 -0.88 -10.89 14.80
N GLY A 133 -1.01 -12.07 15.37
CA GLY A 133 -2.31 -12.65 15.71
C GLY A 133 -2.23 -14.15 15.87
N THR A 134 -3.38 -14.80 15.82
CA THR A 134 -3.51 -16.19 16.20
C THR A 134 -3.61 -17.09 14.98
N VAL A 135 -2.83 -18.17 15.00
CA VAL A 135 -2.84 -19.19 13.95
C VAL A 135 -3.04 -20.57 14.60
N SER A 136 -3.82 -21.41 13.92
CA SER A 136 -4.07 -22.78 14.35
C SER A 136 -3.79 -23.76 13.23
N VAL A 137 -3.38 -24.98 13.57
CA VAL A 137 -3.12 -26.03 12.59
C VAL A 137 -4.35 -26.92 12.49
N ARG A 138 -4.99 -27.03 11.31
CA ARG A 138 -6.23 -27.80 11.12
C ARG A 138 -6.19 -29.24 11.64
N SER A 139 -5.03 -29.89 11.52
CA SER A 139 -4.83 -31.28 11.93
C SER A 139 -4.49 -31.46 13.41
N ALA A 140 -4.35 -30.39 14.18
CA ALA A 140 -3.96 -30.45 15.59
C ALA A 140 -4.76 -29.45 16.43
N SER A 141 -5.09 -29.79 17.67
CA SER A 141 -5.65 -28.83 18.64
C SER A 141 -4.57 -27.87 19.15
N TYR A 142 -3.81 -27.28 18.23
CA TYR A 142 -2.68 -26.41 18.48
C TYR A 142 -2.97 -25.03 17.91
N GLU A 143 -3.14 -24.08 18.82
CA GLU A 143 -3.35 -22.67 18.53
C GLU A 143 -2.19 -21.89 19.16
N ARG A 144 -1.59 -20.98 18.40
CA ARG A 144 -0.48 -20.16 18.88
C ARG A 144 -0.65 -18.73 18.39
N HIS A 145 -0.52 -17.80 19.32
CA HIS A 145 -0.32 -16.40 18.99
C HIS A 145 1.10 -16.19 18.48
N VAL A 146 1.23 -15.67 17.26
CA VAL A 146 2.51 -15.47 16.58
C VAL A 146 2.68 -14.02 16.15
N ALA A 147 3.87 -13.50 16.37
CA ALA A 147 4.33 -12.22 15.82
C ALA A 147 5.38 -12.52 14.76
N THR A 148 5.13 -12.07 13.53
CA THR A 148 6.01 -12.30 12.37
C THR A 148 6.32 -10.97 11.69
N ARG A 149 7.49 -10.90 11.06
CA ARG A 149 7.89 -9.76 10.25
C ARG A 149 8.16 -10.26 8.84
N TRP A 150 7.74 -9.49 7.85
CA TRP A 150 7.79 -9.88 6.46
C TRP A 150 8.39 -8.77 5.61
N GLU A 151 9.15 -9.20 4.61
CA GLU A 151 9.51 -8.41 3.45
C GLU A 151 8.91 -9.10 2.23
N VAL A 152 8.17 -8.35 1.42
CA VAL A 152 7.54 -8.86 0.21
C VAL A 152 7.96 -7.97 -0.95
N THR A 153 8.46 -8.59 -2.01
CA THR A 153 8.81 -7.91 -3.25
C THR A 153 7.69 -8.09 -4.26
N TRP A 154 7.18 -6.98 -4.73
CA TRP A 154 6.10 -6.83 -5.69
C TRP A 154 6.66 -6.35 -7.02
N GLN A 155 6.15 -6.89 -8.12
CA GLN A 155 6.47 -6.45 -9.46
C GLN A 155 5.17 -6.21 -10.22
N LEU A 156 5.11 -5.10 -10.94
CA LEU A 156 3.99 -4.79 -11.81
C LEU A 156 4.05 -5.72 -13.03
N GLU A 157 3.03 -6.55 -13.21
CA GLU A 157 2.86 -7.47 -14.34
C GLU A 157 1.59 -7.08 -15.10
N GLY A 158 1.74 -6.32 -16.19
CA GLY A 158 0.60 -5.73 -16.89
C GLY A 158 0.04 -4.55 -16.09
N GLU A 159 -1.17 -4.72 -15.55
CA GLU A 159 -1.86 -3.73 -14.71
C GLU A 159 -2.00 -4.18 -13.24
N GLU A 160 -1.41 -5.32 -12.87
CA GLU A 160 -1.55 -5.91 -11.53
C GLU A 160 -0.21 -6.04 -10.82
N TRP A 161 -0.21 -5.76 -9.52
CA TRP A 161 0.95 -6.00 -8.67
C TRP A 161 1.01 -7.47 -8.28
N LYS A 162 2.13 -8.11 -8.60
CA LYS A 162 2.36 -9.52 -8.31
C LYS A 162 3.56 -9.73 -7.40
N ILE A 163 3.40 -10.61 -6.43
CA ILE A 163 4.48 -11.01 -5.54
C ILE A 163 5.43 -11.93 -6.29
N ILE A 164 6.71 -11.53 -6.32
CA ILE A 164 7.80 -12.33 -6.89
C ILE A 164 8.68 -12.96 -5.81
N SER A 165 8.67 -12.42 -4.59
CA SER A 165 9.44 -12.91 -3.45
C SER A 165 8.76 -12.59 -2.13
N ILE A 166 8.79 -13.54 -1.19
CA ILE A 166 8.34 -13.39 0.19
C ILE A 166 9.46 -13.87 1.10
N GLN A 167 9.83 -13.03 2.06
CA GLN A 167 10.83 -13.37 3.06
C GLN A 167 10.28 -13.08 4.45
N ARG A 168 10.45 -14.04 5.36
CA ARG A 168 10.19 -13.84 6.78
C ARG A 168 11.45 -13.27 7.40
N LEU A 169 11.32 -12.16 8.11
CA LEU A 169 12.39 -11.52 8.85
C LEU A 169 12.32 -11.93 10.34
N ASN A 170 13.48 -11.91 10.99
CA ASN A 170 13.59 -12.08 12.43
C ASN A 170 12.85 -10.93 13.13
N PRO A 171 11.89 -11.21 14.03
CA PRO A 171 11.09 -10.18 14.67
C PRO A 171 11.89 -9.29 15.65
N ILE A 172 13.09 -9.72 16.07
CA ILE A 172 13.95 -8.99 17.01
C ILE A 172 15.08 -8.26 16.26
N THR A 173 15.77 -8.92 15.34
CA THR A 173 16.95 -8.36 14.67
C THR A 173 16.66 -7.76 13.30
N GLY A 174 15.59 -8.20 12.62
CA GLY A 174 15.27 -7.79 11.25
C GLY A 174 16.03 -8.53 10.16
N ASP A 175 16.89 -9.49 10.52
CA ASP A 175 17.64 -10.31 9.56
C ASP A 175 16.75 -11.36 8.88
N GLU A 176 17.13 -11.81 7.68
CA GLU A 176 16.42 -12.86 6.95
C GLU A 176 16.37 -14.18 7.74
N MET A 177 15.18 -14.76 7.89
CA MET A 177 15.01 -16.13 8.39
C MET A 177 14.84 -17.09 7.21
N GLU A 178 15.74 -18.06 7.05
CA GLU A 178 15.52 -19.18 6.13
C GLU A 178 14.19 -19.87 6.45
N MET A 179 13.39 -20.18 5.41
CA MET A 179 12.03 -20.73 5.52
C MET A 179 11.93 -22.06 6.32
N MET A 180 13.05 -22.70 6.66
CA MET A 180 13.09 -23.99 7.39
C MET A 180 14.23 -24.08 8.42
N LYS A 181 14.22 -23.23 9.46
CA LYS A 181 14.79 -23.63 10.75
C LYS A 181 13.74 -23.55 11.84
N ARG A 182 13.23 -24.72 12.23
CA ARG A 182 12.53 -24.95 13.49
C ARG A 182 13.39 -24.31 14.57
N SER A 183 12.83 -23.36 15.31
CA SER A 183 13.50 -22.82 16.50
C SER A 183 13.62 -23.97 17.50
N GLU A 184 14.78 -24.60 17.53
CA GLU A 184 15.17 -25.43 18.68
C GLU A 184 15.38 -24.45 19.84
N THR A 185 14.49 -24.59 20.82
CA THR A 185 14.68 -24.15 22.20
C THR A 185 15.97 -24.69 22.78
#